data_AF-A0A453B1C6-F1
#
_entry.id   AF-A0A453B1C6-F1
#
_cell.length_a   1.000
_cell.length_b   1.000
_cell.length_c   1.000
_cell.angle_alpha   90.00
_cell.angle_beta   90.00
_cell.angle_gamma   90.00
#
_symmetry.space_group_name_H-M   'P 1'
#
loop_
_entity.id
_entity.type
_entity.pdbx_description
1 polymer ?
#
loop_
_entity_poly.entity_id
_entity_poly.type
_entity_poly.pdbx_seq_one_letter_code
_entity_poly.pdbx_strand_id
1 'polypeptide(L)'
;GSNLPSCCAACVNTRLFEYHATLRLRRNLRDTLQSRIAARLEAKRKAEEQRMWKLSKAHDIKELRDRLSELKSRTALEKMKIKQASSDLKVKSGTLNVAFITLKTKQTDSSTMHTNAMKAAQMGLMATTSERLKRQSKAVKQLCRLFPMRRAIIDGEKKDGHSDPYDVICGVRLPRGLDPHSVPSEELSASLGYMLQVLSIAIHILSAPALHVAGFGGFLFTCMAAE
;
A
#
# COMPACT_ATOMS: atom_id res chain seq x y z
N GLY A 1 116.91 41.55 84.00
CA GLY A 1 116.89 40.24 83.32
C GLY A 1 115.54 40.07 82.68
N SER A 2 115.50 40.02 81.36
CA SER A 2 114.31 40.00 80.51
C SER A 2 113.51 38.70 80.63
N ASN A 3 112.34 38.77 81.25
CA ASN A 3 111.34 37.67 81.28
C ASN A 3 110.50 37.67 79.99
N LEU A 4 111.11 37.47 78.81
CA LEU A 4 110.32 37.14 77.63
C LEU A 4 109.99 35.65 77.63
N PRO A 5 108.73 35.25 77.43
CA PRO A 5 108.39 33.85 77.26
C PRO A 5 109.05 33.34 75.97
N SER A 6 110.10 32.55 76.11
CA SER A 6 110.83 31.96 74.99
C SER A 6 110.03 30.77 74.45
N CYS A 7 109.09 31.02 73.55
CA CYS A 7 108.46 29.94 72.80
C CYS A 7 109.33 29.60 71.58
N CYS A 8 109.87 28.38 71.50
CA CYS A 8 110.68 27.96 70.35
C CYS A 8 109.80 27.48 69.19
N ALA A 9 110.32 27.54 67.96
CA ALA A 9 109.61 27.10 66.76
C ALA A 9 109.11 25.65 66.84
N ALA A 10 109.85 24.77 67.55
CA ALA A 10 109.43 23.39 67.79
C ALA A 10 108.13 23.32 68.61
N CYS A 11 108.00 24.08 69.70
CA CYS A 11 106.78 24.11 70.52
C CYS A 11 105.56 24.65 69.75
N VAL A 12 105.75 25.65 68.89
CA VAL A 12 104.70 26.20 68.03
C VAL A 12 104.27 25.17 66.99
N ASN A 13 105.22 24.49 66.33
CA ASN A 13 104.94 23.44 65.36
C ASN A 13 104.21 22.24 65.99
N THR A 14 104.57 21.84 67.21
CA THR A 14 103.84 20.78 67.94
C THR A 14 102.39 21.19 68.20
N ARG A 15 102.14 22.40 68.72
CA ARG A 15 100.78 22.92 68.93
C ARG A 15 99.97 23.04 67.63
N LEU A 16 100.61 23.49 66.53
CA LEU A 16 99.96 23.57 65.22
C LEU A 16 99.61 22.19 64.67
N PHE A 17 100.48 21.20 64.88
CA PHE A 17 100.22 19.81 64.47
C PHE A 17 99.05 19.21 65.23
N GLU A 18 98.99 19.39 66.56
CA GLU A 18 97.87 18.94 67.40
C GLU A 18 96.55 19.62 67.00
N TYR A 19 96.58 20.93 66.73
CA TYR A 19 95.42 21.67 66.26
C TYR A 19 94.96 21.20 64.88
N HIS A 20 95.89 20.98 63.95
CA HIS A 20 95.59 20.45 62.62
C HIS A 20 95.04 19.01 62.68
N ALA A 21 95.58 18.15 63.55
CA ALA A 21 95.05 16.81 63.80
C ALA A 21 93.62 16.87 64.35
N THR A 22 93.35 17.79 65.27
CA THR A 22 92.01 18.05 65.81
C THR A 22 91.04 18.53 64.72
N LEU A 23 91.46 19.48 63.88
CA LEU A 23 90.64 19.96 62.76
C LEU A 23 90.34 18.86 61.74
N ARG A 24 91.33 18.01 61.42
CA ARG A 24 91.14 16.86 60.52
C ARG A 24 90.13 15.87 61.11
N LEU A 25 90.23 15.56 62.41
CA LEU A 25 89.26 14.71 63.10
C LEU A 25 87.84 15.30 63.04
N ARG A 26 87.69 16.61 63.31
CA ARG A 26 86.39 17.30 63.26
C ARG A 26 85.81 17.32 61.84
N ARG A 27 86.64 17.54 60.82
CA ARG A 27 86.25 17.44 59.41
C ARG A 27 85.73 16.04 59.07
N ASN A 28 86.50 15.00 59.39
CA ASN A 28 86.13 13.62 59.12
C ASN A 28 84.81 13.23 59.82
N LEU A 29 84.63 13.66 61.08
CA LEU A 29 83.39 13.45 61.82
C LEU A 29 82.21 14.14 61.12
N ARG A 30 82.36 15.40 60.71
CA ARG A 30 81.31 16.14 60.00
C ARG A 30 80.95 15.46 58.68
N ASP A 31 81.95 15.09 57.88
CA ASP A 31 81.72 14.49 56.57
C ASP A 31 81.07 13.09 56.71
N THR A 32 81.41 12.35 57.76
CA THR A 32 80.76 11.08 58.14
C THR A 32 79.31 11.28 58.57
N LEU A 33 79.04 12.31 59.38
CA LEU A 33 77.67 12.64 59.80
C LEU A 33 76.83 13.08 58.60
N GLN A 34 77.40 13.89 57.71
CA GLN A 34 76.73 14.41 56.53
C GLN A 34 76.41 13.29 55.53
N SER A 35 77.34 12.38 55.28
CA SER A 35 77.09 11.21 54.42
C SER A 35 76.02 10.29 55.02
N ARG A 36 76.03 10.08 56.35
CA ARG A 36 75.02 9.27 57.03
C ARG A 36 73.63 9.92 56.98
N ILE A 37 73.54 11.24 57.12
CA ILE A 37 72.28 11.98 56.98
C ILE A 37 71.78 11.89 55.53
N ALA A 38 72.65 12.14 54.55
CA ALA A 38 72.29 12.04 53.13
C ALA A 38 71.78 10.65 52.76
N ALA A 39 72.46 9.59 53.20
CA ALA A 39 72.04 8.21 52.97
C ALA A 39 70.66 7.89 53.59
N ARG A 40 70.40 8.38 54.82
CA ARG A 40 69.09 8.20 55.48
C ARG A 40 67.97 8.95 54.77
N LEU A 41 68.22 10.19 54.33
CA LEU A 41 67.24 10.97 53.58
C LEU A 41 66.91 10.31 52.24
N GLU A 42 67.92 9.79 51.55
CA GLU A 42 67.72 9.11 50.27
C GLU A 42 66.96 7.78 50.44
N ALA A 43 67.27 7.01 51.49
CA ALA A 43 66.51 5.81 51.82
C ALA A 43 65.04 6.14 52.13
N LYS A 44 64.78 7.24 52.85
CA LYS A 44 63.42 7.70 53.15
C LYS A 44 62.68 8.13 51.88
N ARG A 45 63.33 8.91 51.00
CA ARG A 45 62.77 9.33 49.70
C ARG A 45 62.34 8.12 48.86
N LYS A 46 63.22 7.14 48.70
CA LYS A 46 62.92 5.91 47.94
C LYS A 46 61.76 5.12 48.56
N ALA A 47 61.70 5.03 49.88
CA ALA A 47 60.59 4.36 50.57
C ALA A 47 59.25 5.11 50.36
N GLU A 48 59.27 6.44 50.39
CA GLU A 48 58.10 7.28 50.09
C GLU A 48 57.66 7.13 48.64
N GLU A 49 58.58 7.17 47.67
CA GLU A 49 58.28 6.94 46.25
C GLU A 49 57.64 5.56 46.02
N GLN A 50 58.17 4.50 46.64
CA GLN A 50 57.59 3.17 46.58
C GLN A 50 56.17 3.12 47.19
N ARG A 51 55.96 3.81 48.31
CA ARG A 51 54.64 3.90 48.94
C ARG A 51 53.64 4.64 48.03
N MET A 52 54.04 5.78 47.49
CA MET A 52 53.22 6.59 46.58
C MET A 52 52.88 5.81 45.32
N TRP A 53 53.84 5.09 44.74
CA TRP A 53 53.62 4.22 43.60
C TRP A 53 52.59 3.11 43.91
N LYS A 54 52.69 2.44 45.06
CA LYS A 54 51.71 1.43 45.49
C LYS A 54 50.31 2.02 45.67
N LEU A 55 50.21 3.21 46.27
CA LEU A 55 48.92 3.89 46.47
C LEU A 55 48.29 4.30 45.15
N SER A 56 49.06 4.90 44.24
CA SER A 56 48.59 5.26 42.89
C SER A 56 48.11 4.01 42.16
N LYS A 57 48.89 2.92 42.20
CA LYS A 57 48.52 1.69 41.51
C LYS A 57 47.26 1.04 42.08
N ALA A 58 47.11 1.06 43.41
CA ALA A 58 45.91 0.57 44.08
C ALA A 58 44.67 1.42 43.71
N HIS A 59 44.84 2.74 43.59
CA HIS A 59 43.79 3.64 43.13
C HIS A 59 43.36 3.34 41.68
N ASP A 60 44.31 3.25 40.74
CA ASP A 60 44.02 2.93 39.34
C ASP A 60 43.29 1.59 39.21
N ILE A 61 43.73 0.57 39.95
CA ILE A 61 43.09 -0.76 39.95
C ILE A 61 41.65 -0.67 40.45
N LYS A 62 41.40 0.11 41.51
CA LYS A 62 40.06 0.31 42.05
C LYS A 62 39.17 1.01 41.03
N GLU A 63 39.65 2.12 40.45
CA GLU A 63 38.90 2.87 39.45
C GLU A 63 38.53 2.01 38.23
N LEU A 64 39.47 1.21 37.73
CA LEU A 64 39.20 0.29 36.61
C LEU A 64 38.17 -0.79 36.97
N ARG A 65 38.19 -1.31 38.21
CA ARG A 65 37.18 -2.28 38.67
C ARG A 65 35.80 -1.64 38.78
N ASP A 66 35.72 -0.42 39.29
CA ASP A 66 34.48 0.32 39.46
C ASP A 66 33.86 0.61 38.08
N ARG A 67 34.66 1.14 37.13
CA ARG A 67 34.26 1.35 35.73
C ARG A 67 33.81 0.06 35.05
N LEU A 68 34.54 -1.04 35.24
CA LEU A 68 34.17 -2.34 34.67
C LEU A 68 32.82 -2.83 35.23
N SER A 69 32.57 -2.63 36.53
CA SER A 69 31.32 -3.04 37.17
C SER A 69 30.15 -2.21 36.67
N GLU A 70 30.34 -0.90 36.50
CA GLU A 70 29.33 -0.01 35.91
C GLU A 70 29.01 -0.41 34.46
N LEU A 71 30.02 -0.61 33.62
CA LEU A 71 29.84 -1.01 32.22
C LEU A 71 29.12 -2.36 32.11
N LYS A 72 29.45 -3.33 32.97
CA LYS A 72 28.74 -4.62 33.03
C LYS A 72 27.26 -4.43 33.38
N SER A 73 26.95 -3.60 34.37
CA SER A 73 25.57 -3.30 34.77
C SER A 73 24.78 -2.62 33.63
N ARG A 74 25.36 -1.59 33.00
CA ARG A 74 24.76 -0.91 31.84
C ARG A 74 24.50 -1.87 30.68
N THR A 75 25.49 -2.70 30.35
CA THR A 75 25.37 -3.70 29.28
C THR A 75 24.27 -4.72 29.59
N ALA A 76 24.15 -5.17 30.84
CA ALA A 76 23.09 -6.09 31.25
C ALA A 76 21.70 -5.45 31.09
N LEU A 77 21.55 -4.19 31.51
CA LEU A 77 20.31 -3.44 31.36
C LEU A 77 19.93 -3.25 29.88
N GLU A 78 20.87 -2.85 29.03
CA GLU A 78 20.65 -2.69 27.60
C GLU A 78 20.27 -4.02 26.93
N LYS A 79 20.94 -5.14 27.28
CA LYS A 79 20.56 -6.47 26.80
C LYS A 79 19.13 -6.84 27.19
N MET A 80 18.67 -6.50 28.40
CA MET A 80 17.28 -6.72 28.79
C MET A 80 16.32 -5.86 27.97
N LYS A 81 16.62 -4.57 27.75
CA LYS A 81 15.80 -3.69 26.91
C LYS A 81 15.68 -4.20 25.47
N ILE A 82 16.79 -4.67 24.87
CA ILE A 82 16.80 -5.24 23.53
C ILE A 82 15.95 -6.51 23.45
N LYS A 83 16.07 -7.40 24.45
CA LYS A 83 15.25 -8.63 24.50
C LYS A 83 13.76 -8.31 24.60
N GLN A 84 13.38 -7.34 25.44
CA GLN A 84 12.00 -6.91 25.57
C GLN A 84 11.47 -6.29 24.27
N ALA A 85 12.24 -5.39 23.65
CA ALA A 85 11.87 -4.80 22.36
C ALA A 85 11.72 -5.88 21.27
N SER A 86 12.59 -6.90 21.27
CA SER A 86 12.52 -8.02 20.33
C SER A 86 11.27 -8.88 20.54
N SER A 87 10.90 -9.19 21.79
CA SER A 87 9.66 -9.92 22.07
C SER A 87 8.43 -9.10 21.64
N ASP A 88 8.41 -7.81 21.93
CA ASP A 88 7.29 -6.92 21.57
C ASP A 88 7.13 -6.81 20.05
N LEU A 89 8.24 -6.68 19.32
CA LEU A 89 8.24 -6.69 17.85
C LEU A 89 7.75 -8.03 17.29
N LYS A 90 8.13 -9.16 17.90
CA LYS A 90 7.65 -10.48 17.48
C LYS A 90 6.13 -10.62 17.67
N VAL A 91 5.59 -10.12 18.78
CA VAL A 91 4.13 -10.09 19.02
C VAL A 91 3.44 -9.24 17.97
N LYS A 92 3.92 -8.00 17.73
CA LYS A 92 3.34 -7.09 16.71
C LYS A 92 3.39 -7.70 15.30
N SER A 93 4.50 -8.34 14.94
CA SER A 93 4.65 -9.03 13.66
C SER A 93 3.64 -10.17 13.51
N GLY A 94 3.43 -10.97 14.57
CA GLY A 94 2.41 -12.00 14.60
C GLY A 94 0.99 -11.45 14.37
N THR A 95 0.63 -10.37 15.08
CA THR A 95 -0.67 -9.70 14.91
C THR A 95 -0.85 -9.17 13.49
N LEU A 96 0.17 -8.52 12.93
CA LEU A 96 0.13 -7.99 11.58
C LEU A 96 -0.07 -9.10 10.54
N ASN A 97 0.61 -10.24 10.70
CA ASN A 97 0.47 -11.38 9.81
C ASN A 97 -0.96 -11.96 9.83
N VAL A 98 -1.58 -12.07 11.01
CA VAL A 98 -2.98 -12.51 11.14
C VAL A 98 -3.94 -11.53 10.45
N ALA A 99 -3.74 -10.22 10.65
CA ALA A 99 -4.54 -9.19 10.00
C ALA A 99 -4.40 -9.25 8.47
N PHE A 100 -3.18 -9.46 7.97
CA PHE A 100 -2.90 -9.61 6.54
C PHE A 100 -3.62 -10.83 5.94
N ILE A 101 -3.54 -11.99 6.61
CA ILE A 101 -4.23 -13.21 6.15
C ILE A 101 -5.74 -12.97 6.10
N THR A 102 -6.31 -12.34 7.13
CA THR A 102 -7.75 -12.04 7.20
C THR A 102 -8.18 -11.06 6.12
N LEU A 103 -7.36 -10.05 5.82
CA LEU A 103 -7.67 -9.09 4.75
C LEU A 103 -7.62 -9.79 3.38
N LYS A 104 -6.63 -10.67 3.17
CA LYS A 104 -6.51 -11.44 1.92
C LYS A 104 -7.71 -12.36 1.71
N THR A 105 -8.18 -13.06 2.74
CA THR A 105 -9.37 -13.91 2.63
C THR A 105 -10.63 -13.08 2.38
N LYS A 106 -10.80 -11.95 3.09
CA LYS A 106 -11.92 -11.03 2.82
C LYS A 106 -11.91 -10.46 1.40
N GLN A 107 -10.74 -10.18 0.84
CA GLN A 107 -10.60 -9.73 -0.54
C GLN A 107 -11.03 -10.81 -1.53
N THR A 108 -10.59 -12.06 -1.34
CA THR A 108 -11.00 -13.18 -2.21
C THR A 108 -12.50 -13.45 -2.11
N ASP A 109 -13.06 -13.39 -0.90
CA ASP A 109 -14.49 -13.57 -0.67
C ASP A 109 -15.30 -12.45 -1.34
N SER A 110 -14.87 -11.20 -1.21
CA SER A 110 -15.53 -10.07 -1.86
C SER A 110 -15.50 -10.19 -3.40
N SER A 111 -14.38 -10.62 -3.98
CA SER A 111 -14.27 -10.81 -5.44
C SER A 111 -15.19 -11.92 -5.94
N THR A 112 -15.30 -13.03 -5.21
CA THR A 112 -16.20 -14.14 -5.57
C THR A 112 -17.67 -13.73 -5.42
N MET A 113 -18.03 -13.03 -4.34
CA MET A 113 -19.39 -12.51 -4.17
C MET A 113 -19.77 -11.53 -5.28
N HIS A 114 -18.89 -10.59 -5.65
CA HIS A 114 -19.15 -9.64 -6.72
C HIS A 114 -19.38 -10.34 -8.07
N THR A 115 -18.52 -11.29 -8.43
CA THR A 115 -18.66 -12.04 -9.69
C THR A 115 -19.93 -12.90 -9.71
N ASN A 116 -20.29 -13.52 -8.59
CA ASN A 116 -21.54 -14.28 -8.48
C ASN A 116 -22.77 -13.38 -8.59
N ALA A 117 -22.75 -12.20 -7.96
CA ALA A 117 -23.83 -11.22 -8.08
C ALA A 117 -24.01 -10.74 -9.52
N MET A 118 -22.92 -10.45 -10.23
CA MET A 118 -22.96 -10.07 -11.66
C MET A 118 -23.53 -11.18 -12.53
N LYS A 119 -23.10 -12.44 -12.31
CA LYS A 119 -23.67 -13.60 -13.02
C LYS A 119 -25.16 -13.76 -12.74
N ALA A 120 -25.60 -13.60 -11.49
CA ALA A 120 -27.00 -13.67 -11.12
C ALA A 120 -27.84 -12.56 -11.80
N ALA A 121 -27.34 -11.32 -11.81
CA ALA A 121 -27.98 -10.20 -12.50
C ALA A 121 -28.10 -10.45 -14.01
N GLN A 122 -27.04 -10.98 -14.63
CA GLN A 122 -27.05 -11.33 -16.06
C GLN A 122 -28.05 -12.45 -16.37
N MET A 123 -28.11 -13.50 -15.54
CA MET A 123 -29.12 -14.56 -15.68
C MET A 123 -30.55 -14.01 -15.52
N GLY A 124 -30.77 -13.08 -14.59
CA GLY A 124 -32.06 -12.40 -14.44
C GLY A 124 -32.46 -11.58 -15.68
N LEU A 125 -31.51 -10.85 -16.26
CA LEU A 125 -31.74 -10.13 -17.52
C LEU A 125 -32.05 -11.09 -18.68
N MET A 126 -31.35 -12.22 -18.77
CA MET A 126 -31.62 -13.25 -19.79
C MET A 126 -33.01 -13.89 -19.60
N ALA A 127 -33.41 -14.17 -18.37
CA ALA A 127 -34.73 -14.73 -18.08
C ALA A 127 -35.86 -13.77 -18.47
N THR A 128 -35.74 -12.49 -18.09
CA THR A 128 -36.74 -11.45 -18.41
C THR A 128 -36.83 -11.16 -19.92
N THR A 129 -35.70 -11.08 -20.61
CA THR A 129 -35.66 -10.91 -22.07
C THR A 129 -36.24 -12.11 -22.80
N SER A 130 -35.91 -13.35 -22.38
CA SER A 130 -36.51 -14.58 -22.93
C SER A 130 -38.03 -14.60 -22.74
N GLU A 131 -38.52 -14.24 -21.56
CA GLU A 131 -39.94 -14.20 -21.28
C GLU A 131 -40.66 -13.12 -22.10
N ARG A 132 -40.03 -11.95 -22.27
CA ARG A 132 -40.51 -10.88 -23.15
C ARG A 132 -40.60 -11.36 -24.60
N LEU A 133 -39.54 -11.94 -25.16
CA LEU A 133 -39.51 -12.46 -26.52
C LEU A 133 -40.57 -13.55 -26.73
N LYS A 134 -40.79 -14.42 -25.73
CA LYS A 134 -41.86 -15.42 -25.75
C LYS A 134 -43.25 -14.78 -25.80
N ARG A 135 -43.51 -13.73 -25.02
CA ARG A 135 -44.76 -12.95 -25.08
C ARG A 135 -44.93 -12.26 -26.42
N GLN A 136 -43.87 -11.61 -26.93
CA GLN A 136 -43.87 -10.95 -28.24
C GLN A 136 -44.16 -11.95 -29.37
N SER A 137 -43.52 -13.12 -29.39
CA SER A 137 -43.79 -14.16 -30.38
C SER A 137 -45.24 -14.63 -30.36
N LYS A 138 -45.83 -14.83 -29.17
CA LYS A 138 -47.26 -15.15 -29.05
C LYS A 138 -48.15 -14.02 -29.59
N ALA A 139 -47.84 -12.77 -29.27
CA ALA A 139 -48.60 -11.62 -29.74
C ALA A 139 -48.51 -11.46 -31.27
N VAL A 140 -47.33 -11.63 -31.87
CA VAL A 140 -47.14 -11.63 -33.33
C VAL A 140 -47.96 -12.75 -33.98
N LYS A 141 -47.95 -13.96 -33.42
CA LYS A 141 -48.79 -15.07 -33.93
C LYS A 141 -50.28 -14.74 -33.89
N GLN A 142 -50.75 -14.01 -32.87
CA GLN A 142 -52.15 -13.53 -32.83
C GLN A 142 -52.40 -12.42 -33.84
N LEU A 143 -51.45 -11.49 -34.02
CA LEU A 143 -51.54 -10.44 -35.02
C LEU A 143 -51.69 -11.00 -36.43
N CYS A 144 -50.87 -12.00 -36.79
CA CYS A 144 -50.98 -12.68 -38.08
C CYS A 144 -52.30 -13.45 -38.27
N ARG A 145 -53.01 -13.77 -37.19
CA ARG A 145 -54.37 -14.36 -37.26
C ARG A 145 -55.45 -13.29 -37.46
N LEU A 146 -55.30 -12.12 -36.83
CA LEU A 146 -56.21 -10.99 -36.97
C LEU A 146 -56.14 -10.35 -38.36
N PHE A 147 -54.94 -10.27 -38.93
CA PHE A 147 -54.69 -9.73 -40.27
C PHE A 147 -54.12 -10.80 -41.19
N PRO A 148 -54.94 -11.74 -41.69
CA PRO A 148 -54.47 -12.78 -42.58
C PRO A 148 -54.00 -12.17 -43.90
N MET A 149 -52.73 -12.38 -44.21
CA MET A 149 -52.14 -12.02 -45.49
C MET A 149 -52.00 -13.28 -46.35
N ARG A 150 -52.52 -13.27 -47.57
CA ARG A 150 -52.52 -14.43 -48.47
C ARG A 150 -52.25 -13.99 -49.90
N ARG A 151 -51.67 -14.88 -50.70
CA ARG A 151 -51.68 -14.74 -52.16
C ARG A 151 -52.97 -15.29 -52.71
N ALA A 152 -53.76 -14.46 -53.38
CA ALA A 152 -54.99 -14.87 -54.03
C ALA A 152 -54.84 -14.73 -55.55
N ILE A 153 -55.16 -15.80 -56.27
CA ILE A 153 -55.42 -15.75 -57.70
C ILE A 153 -56.91 -15.46 -57.82
N ILE A 154 -57.26 -14.26 -58.25
CA ILE A 154 -58.66 -13.87 -58.47
C ILE A 154 -58.95 -14.14 -59.94
N ASP A 155 -59.68 -15.22 -60.21
CA ASP A 155 -60.22 -15.51 -61.54
C ASP A 155 -61.35 -14.51 -61.83
N GLY A 156 -61.08 -13.49 -62.65
CA GLY A 156 -62.14 -12.56 -63.07
C GLY A 156 -61.75 -11.33 -63.89
N GLU A 157 -60.54 -10.77 -63.77
CA GLU A 157 -60.19 -9.53 -64.48
C GLU A 157 -59.20 -9.76 -65.63
N LYS A 158 -59.73 -10.13 -66.81
CA LYS A 158 -59.04 -10.01 -68.09
C LYS A 158 -59.15 -8.58 -68.60
N LYS A 159 -58.33 -7.65 -68.11
CA LYS A 159 -58.09 -6.38 -68.81
C LYS A 159 -56.64 -5.99 -68.98
N ASP A 160 -55.74 -6.47 -68.15
CA ASP A 160 -54.30 -6.23 -68.31
C ASP A 160 -53.59 -7.59 -68.35
N GLY A 161 -52.72 -7.80 -69.34
CA GLY A 161 -52.10 -9.08 -69.69
C GLY A 161 -51.12 -9.68 -68.65
N HIS A 162 -51.44 -9.61 -67.36
CA HIS A 162 -50.58 -10.05 -66.27
C HIS A 162 -51.34 -10.88 -65.23
N SER A 163 -51.27 -12.20 -65.40
CA SER A 163 -51.90 -13.26 -64.60
C SER A 163 -51.19 -13.52 -63.25
N ASP A 164 -50.53 -12.53 -62.68
CA ASP A 164 -49.77 -12.72 -61.44
C ASP A 164 -50.68 -12.64 -60.20
N PRO A 165 -50.52 -13.52 -59.21
CA PRO A 165 -51.31 -13.52 -57.98
C PRO A 165 -51.16 -12.19 -57.23
N TYR A 166 -52.27 -11.65 -56.72
CA TYR A 166 -52.25 -10.48 -55.84
C TYR A 166 -51.96 -10.91 -54.40
N ASP A 167 -51.17 -10.12 -53.68
CA ASP A 167 -51.12 -10.20 -52.23
C ASP A 167 -52.38 -9.52 -51.66
N VAL A 168 -53.04 -10.18 -50.72
CA VAL A 168 -54.32 -9.77 -50.15
C VAL A 168 -54.18 -9.69 -48.64
N ILE A 169 -54.67 -8.62 -48.02
CA ILE A 169 -54.74 -8.45 -46.57
C ILE A 169 -56.20 -8.38 -46.11
N CYS A 170 -56.60 -9.25 -45.18
CA CYS A 170 -58.00 -9.32 -44.71
C CYS A 170 -59.05 -9.48 -45.83
N GLY A 171 -58.67 -10.03 -47.00
CA GLY A 171 -59.56 -10.17 -48.16
C GLY A 171 -59.54 -9.00 -49.16
N VAL A 172 -58.76 -7.93 -48.91
CA VAL A 172 -58.61 -6.77 -49.81
C VAL A 172 -57.28 -6.82 -50.59
N ARG A 173 -57.31 -6.51 -51.89
CA ARG A 173 -56.11 -6.50 -52.75
C ARG A 173 -55.12 -5.42 -52.34
N LEU A 174 -53.83 -5.78 -52.28
CA LEU A 174 -52.74 -4.83 -52.12
C LEU A 174 -52.29 -4.30 -53.50
N PRO A 175 -51.90 -3.02 -53.59
CA PRO A 175 -51.34 -2.46 -54.82
C PRO A 175 -50.04 -3.18 -55.20
N ARG A 176 -49.82 -3.38 -56.49
CA ARG A 176 -48.61 -4.02 -57.02
C ARG A 176 -47.44 -3.04 -56.94
N GLY A 177 -46.53 -3.29 -56.00
CA GLY A 177 -45.33 -2.46 -55.82
C GLY A 177 -45.69 -1.02 -55.45
N LEU A 178 -45.29 -0.07 -56.29
CA LEU A 178 -45.53 1.37 -56.10
C LEU A 178 -46.63 1.92 -57.02
N ASP A 179 -47.36 1.05 -57.75
CA ASP A 179 -48.40 1.49 -58.67
C ASP A 179 -49.79 1.52 -57.99
N PRO A 180 -50.31 2.71 -57.64
CA PRO A 180 -51.61 2.84 -56.98
C PRO A 180 -52.80 2.58 -57.91
N HIS A 181 -52.61 2.56 -59.24
CA HIS A 181 -53.69 2.33 -60.20
C HIS A 181 -53.98 0.84 -60.44
N SER A 182 -53.17 -0.05 -59.86
CA SER A 182 -53.34 -1.51 -59.96
C SER A 182 -54.56 -2.06 -59.23
N VAL A 183 -55.21 -1.26 -58.37
CA VAL A 183 -56.35 -1.64 -57.54
C VAL A 183 -57.35 -0.47 -57.47
N PRO A 184 -58.68 -0.69 -57.44
CA PRO A 184 -59.68 0.37 -57.30
C PRO A 184 -59.43 1.24 -56.05
N SER A 185 -59.76 2.55 -56.13
CA SER A 185 -59.48 3.52 -55.07
C SER A 185 -60.06 3.18 -53.69
N GLU A 186 -61.24 2.54 -53.65
CA GLU A 186 -61.87 2.07 -52.42
C GLU A 186 -61.05 0.94 -51.76
N GLU A 187 -60.65 -0.06 -52.54
CA GLU A 187 -59.79 -1.16 -52.08
C GLU A 187 -58.37 -0.69 -51.72
N LEU A 188 -57.84 0.30 -52.45
CA LEU A 188 -56.56 0.92 -52.16
C LEU A 188 -56.56 1.59 -50.78
N SER A 189 -57.58 2.38 -50.46
CA SER A 189 -57.70 3.05 -49.16
C SER A 189 -57.82 2.06 -47.99
N ALA A 190 -58.60 0.99 -48.19
CA ALA A 190 -58.79 -0.06 -47.19
C ALA A 190 -57.50 -0.88 -46.96
N SER A 191 -56.81 -1.27 -48.03
CA SER A 191 -55.57 -2.04 -47.94
C SER A 191 -54.42 -1.26 -47.28
N LEU A 192 -54.26 0.03 -47.60
CA LEU A 192 -53.32 0.93 -46.93
C LEU A 192 -53.66 1.11 -45.45
N GLY A 193 -54.95 1.25 -45.11
CA GLY A 193 -55.41 1.32 -43.72
C GLY A 193 -55.04 0.06 -42.93
N TYR A 194 -55.28 -1.13 -43.48
CA TYR A 194 -54.88 -2.38 -42.82
C TYR A 194 -53.36 -2.50 -42.63
N MET A 195 -52.55 -2.08 -43.60
CA MET A 195 -51.09 -2.09 -43.47
C MET A 195 -50.59 -1.16 -42.38
N LEU A 196 -51.12 0.07 -42.30
CA LEU A 196 -50.78 1.01 -41.23
C LEU A 196 -51.19 0.48 -39.86
N GLN A 197 -52.38 -0.12 -39.74
CA GLN A 197 -52.85 -0.68 -38.48
C GLN A 197 -51.96 -1.85 -38.02
N VAL A 198 -51.56 -2.73 -38.95
CA VAL A 198 -50.62 -3.82 -38.67
C VAL A 198 -49.27 -3.25 -38.22
N LEU A 199 -48.74 -2.24 -38.90
CA LEU A 199 -47.47 -1.60 -38.54
C LEU A 199 -47.56 -0.95 -37.15
N SER A 200 -48.61 -0.18 -36.88
CA SER A 200 -48.82 0.48 -35.59
C SER A 200 -48.85 -0.52 -34.44
N ILE A 201 -49.59 -1.63 -34.58
CA ILE A 201 -49.66 -2.68 -33.55
C ILE A 201 -48.34 -3.45 -33.44
N ALA A 202 -47.69 -3.76 -34.56
CA ALA A 202 -46.42 -4.50 -34.59
C ALA A 202 -45.28 -3.74 -33.92
N ILE A 203 -45.19 -2.42 -34.14
CA ILE A 203 -44.21 -1.53 -33.49
C ILE A 203 -44.35 -1.62 -31.96
N HIS A 204 -45.57 -1.57 -31.44
CA HIS A 204 -45.83 -1.67 -30.00
C HIS A 204 -45.46 -3.06 -29.45
N ILE A 205 -45.84 -4.14 -30.15
CA ILE A 205 -45.52 -5.52 -29.73
C ILE A 205 -44.00 -5.72 -29.68
N LEU A 206 -43.28 -5.31 -30.72
CA LEU A 206 -41.82 -5.46 -30.79
C LEU A 206 -41.08 -4.45 -29.91
N SER A 207 -41.78 -3.39 -29.48
CA SER A 207 -41.22 -2.20 -28.86
C SER A 207 -40.04 -1.64 -29.68
N ALA A 208 -40.21 -1.66 -31.01
CA ALA A 208 -39.25 -1.09 -31.93
C ALA A 208 -39.36 0.44 -31.85
N PRO A 209 -38.24 1.18 -31.92
CA PRO A 209 -38.29 2.63 -32.01
C PRO A 209 -38.96 3.02 -33.34
N ALA A 210 -40.06 3.76 -33.26
CA ALA A 210 -40.71 4.33 -34.45
C ALA A 210 -40.07 5.68 -34.76
N LEU A 211 -39.54 5.82 -35.97
CA LEU A 211 -39.00 7.10 -36.47
C LEU A 211 -40.10 8.04 -36.99
N HIS A 212 -41.32 7.54 -37.19
CA HIS A 212 -42.46 8.30 -37.70
C HIS A 212 -43.71 7.99 -36.86
N VAL A 213 -44.44 9.04 -36.47
CA VAL A 213 -45.72 8.91 -35.75
C VAL A 213 -46.83 8.67 -36.77
N ALA A 214 -47.20 7.41 -36.97
CA ALA A 214 -48.38 7.06 -37.78
C ALA A 214 -49.63 7.09 -36.89
N GLY A 215 -50.45 8.14 -37.00
CA GLY A 215 -51.75 8.24 -36.34
C GLY A 215 -52.84 7.54 -37.15
N PHE A 216 -53.60 6.64 -36.53
CA PHE A 216 -54.70 5.93 -37.17
C PHE A 216 -56.05 6.60 -36.83
N GLY A 217 -56.61 7.34 -37.78
CA GLY A 217 -58.02 7.77 -37.76
C GLY A 217 -58.77 6.99 -38.82
N GLY A 218 -59.79 6.22 -38.44
CA GLY A 218 -60.62 5.48 -39.39
C GLY A 218 -61.08 6.41 -40.53
N PHE A 219 -60.70 6.06 -41.76
CA PHE A 219 -60.97 6.76 -43.03
C PHE A 219 -60.20 8.05 -43.36
N LEU A 220 -59.26 8.55 -42.54
CA LEU A 220 -58.39 9.67 -42.94
C LEU A 220 -56.92 9.46 -42.56
N PHE A 221 -56.06 9.48 -43.58
CA PHE A 221 -54.60 9.55 -43.44
C PHE A 221 -54.20 10.93 -42.91
N THR A 222 -53.58 11.00 -41.74
CA THR A 222 -52.78 12.18 -41.33
C THR A 222 -51.33 11.72 -41.11
N CYS A 223 -50.48 11.91 -42.10
CA CYS A 223 -49.03 11.92 -41.92
C CYS A 223 -48.64 13.32 -41.43
N MET A 224 -48.42 13.50 -40.13
CA MET A 224 -47.66 14.64 -39.65
C MET A 224 -46.17 14.29 -39.73
N ALA A 225 -45.45 14.98 -40.61
CA ALA A 225 -44.01 15.05 -40.55
C ALA A 225 -43.63 15.77 -39.23
N ALA A 226 -42.84 15.12 -38.39
CA ALA A 226 -42.23 15.77 -37.25
C ALA A 226 -41.06 16.62 -37.75
N GLU A 227 -41.13 17.93 -37.51
CA GLU A 227 -39.95 18.81 -37.44
C GLU A 227 -39.21 18.60 -36.11
#